data_AF-E2B911-F1
#
_entry.id   AF-E2B911-F1
#
_cell.length_a   1.000
_cell.length_b   1.000
_cell.length_c   1.000
_cell.angle_alpha   90.00
_cell.angle_beta   90.00
_cell.angle_gamma   90.00
#
_symmetry.space_group_name_H-M   'P 1'
#
loop_
_entity.id
_entity.type
_entity.pdbx_description
1 polymer ?
#
loop_
_entity_poly.entity_id
_entity_poly.type
_entity_poly.pdbx_seq_one_letter_code
_entity_poly.pdbx_strand_id
1 'polypeptide(L)'
;PSHTVLVLREHFAKNSTHIVPQPPPDLAPCDFWLFNKHKRPLREHRFDSIEEIKAESKKVLRAILEKDFSDYFEDWKKRWHKCIVLNGEY
;
A
#
# COMPACT_ATOMS: atom_id res chain seq x y z
N PRO A 1 1.86 -14.44 -9.03
CA PRO A 1 2.51 -15.76 -8.82
C PRO A 1 3.71 -15.71 -7.85
N SER A 2 4.57 -14.69 -7.96
CA SER A 2 5.76 -14.52 -7.12
C SER A 2 5.45 -14.52 -5.61
N HIS A 3 4.41 -13.78 -5.19
CA HIS A 3 4.02 -13.63 -3.77
C HIS A 3 3.46 -14.91 -3.11
N THR A 4 3.20 -15.96 -3.89
CA THR A 4 2.60 -17.22 -3.39
C THR A 4 3.52 -18.42 -3.58
N VAL A 5 4.78 -18.21 -3.99
CA VAL A 5 5.75 -19.30 -4.20
C VAL A 5 6.09 -20.00 -2.88
N LEU A 6 6.44 -21.28 -2.96
CA LEU A 6 6.71 -22.15 -1.79
C LEU A 6 7.75 -21.54 -0.85
N VAL A 7 8.87 -21.04 -1.39
CA VAL A 7 9.96 -20.42 -0.61
C VAL A 7 9.46 -19.26 0.25
N LEU A 8 8.55 -18.42 -0.28
CA LEU A 8 7.98 -17.32 0.49
C LEU A 8 6.99 -17.81 1.54
N ARG A 9 6.16 -18.81 1.21
CA ARG A 9 5.22 -19.40 2.18
C ARG A 9 5.95 -20.02 3.39
N GLU A 10 7.03 -20.76 3.13
CA GLU A 10 7.89 -21.32 4.17
C GLU A 10 8.53 -20.22 5.01
N HIS A 11 9.02 -19.15 4.37
CA HIS A 11 9.57 -18.00 5.07
C HIS A 11 8.52 -17.33 5.97
N PHE A 12 7.30 -17.13 5.50
CA PHE A 12 6.22 -16.55 6.32
C PHE A 12 5.82 -17.45 7.48
N ALA A 13 5.73 -18.77 7.26
CA ALA A 13 5.44 -19.74 8.31
C ALA A 13 6.54 -19.74 9.39
N LYS A 14 7.82 -19.73 8.98
CA LYS A 14 8.97 -19.69 9.90
C LYS A 14 8.99 -18.43 10.77
N ASN A 15 8.54 -17.30 10.23
CA ASN A 15 8.49 -16.02 10.95
C ASN A 15 7.12 -15.74 11.60
N SER A 16 6.24 -16.74 11.69
CA SER A 16 4.89 -16.61 12.27
C SER A 16 4.08 -15.44 11.67
N THR A 17 4.31 -15.12 10.40
CA THR A 17 3.64 -14.03 9.71
C THR A 17 2.32 -14.53 9.13
N HIS A 18 1.21 -14.01 9.65
CA HIS A 18 -0.10 -14.34 9.13
C HIS A 18 -0.37 -13.62 7.80
N ILE A 19 -0.57 -14.39 6.73
CA ILE A 19 -0.87 -13.84 5.41
C ILE A 19 -2.38 -13.64 5.30
N VAL A 20 -2.80 -12.40 5.10
CA VAL A 20 -4.20 -12.08 4.80
C VAL A 20 -4.48 -12.39 3.33
N PRO A 21 -5.64 -13.00 2.99
CA PRO A 21 -6.04 -13.18 1.60
C PRO A 21 -6.00 -11.85 0.84
N GLN A 22 -5.56 -11.90 -0.42
CA GLN A 22 -5.47 -10.70 -1.23
C GLN A 22 -6.88 -10.12 -1.48
N PRO A 23 -7.16 -8.87 -1.05
CA PRO A 23 -8.44 -8.26 -1.34
C PRO A 23 -8.49 -7.79 -2.81
N PRO A 24 -9.69 -7.47 -3.35
CA PRO A 24 -9.82 -6.76 -4.63
C PRO A 24 -8.88 -5.55 -4.70
N PRO A 25 -8.34 -5.18 -5.89
CA PRO A 25 -7.34 -4.12 -6.03
C PRO A 25 -7.72 -2.78 -5.37
N ASP A 26 -8.99 -2.38 -5.41
CA ASP A 26 -9.47 -1.13 -4.83
C ASP A 26 -9.47 -1.08 -3.29
N LEU A 27 -9.29 -2.25 -2.66
CA LEU A 27 -9.16 -2.41 -1.22
C LEU A 27 -7.71 -2.62 -0.78
N ALA A 28 -6.75 -2.70 -1.71
CA ALA A 28 -5.34 -2.82 -1.37
C ALA A 28 -4.83 -1.49 -0.76
N PRO A 29 -4.30 -1.51 0.48
CA PRO A 29 -3.78 -0.35 1.18
C PRO A 29 -2.83 0.53 0.35
N CYS A 30 -1.88 -0.13 -0.33
CA CYS A 30 -0.83 0.56 -1.06
C CYS A 30 -1.39 1.27 -2.31
N ASP A 31 -2.25 0.58 -3.07
CA ASP A 31 -2.78 1.09 -4.34
C ASP A 31 -3.76 2.24 -4.13
N PHE A 32 -4.66 2.08 -3.15
CA PHE A 32 -5.63 3.12 -2.83
C PHE A 32 -4.95 4.37 -2.24
N TRP A 33 -4.08 4.22 -1.24
CA TRP A 33 -3.67 5.34 -0.40
C TRP A 33 -2.19 5.69 -0.56
N LEU A 34 -1.29 4.74 -0.27
CA LEU A 34 0.15 5.03 -0.16
C LEU A 34 0.73 5.52 -1.49
N PHE A 35 0.45 4.84 -2.60
CA PHE A 35 0.96 5.22 -3.91
C PHE A 35 0.40 6.55 -4.39
N ASN A 36 -0.83 6.90 -4.03
CA ASN A 36 -1.38 8.21 -4.34
C ASN A 36 -0.66 9.33 -3.55
N LYS A 37 -0.44 9.13 -2.24
CA LYS A 37 0.34 10.07 -1.42
C LYS A 37 1.79 10.18 -1.88
N HIS A 38 2.38 9.07 -2.32
CA HIS A 38 3.78 9.00 -2.74
C HIS A 38 4.03 9.55 -4.14
N LYS A 39 3.19 9.20 -5.12
CA LYS A 39 3.40 9.54 -6.53
C LYS A 39 2.99 10.98 -6.85
N ARG A 40 2.01 11.56 -6.14
CA ARG A 40 1.54 12.93 -6.41
C ARG A 40 2.65 13.99 -6.30
N PRO A 41 3.47 14.04 -5.22
CA PRO A 41 4.56 15.01 -5.12
C PRO A 41 5.70 14.77 -6.11
N LEU A 42 5.86 13.52 -6.56
CA LEU A 42 6.88 13.13 -7.54
C LEU A 42 6.40 13.30 -8.98
N ARG A 43 5.11 13.59 -9.18
CA ARG A 43 4.53 13.77 -10.52
C ARG A 43 5.10 15.04 -11.15
N GLU A 44 5.24 15.03 -12.47
CA GLU A 44 5.72 16.17 -13.29
C GLU A 44 7.20 16.52 -13.10
N HIS A 45 7.89 15.92 -12.12
CA HIS A 45 9.33 16.06 -11.96
C HIS A 45 10.09 14.98 -12.77
N ARG A 46 11.09 15.41 -13.54
CA ARG A 46 12.02 14.51 -14.21
C ARG A 46 13.27 14.39 -13.35
N PHE A 47 13.64 13.16 -13.04
CA PHE A 47 14.84 12.84 -12.29
C PHE A 47 15.95 12.42 -13.25
N ASP A 48 17.15 12.91 -13.04
CA ASP A 48 18.32 12.60 -13.89
C ASP A 48 19.03 11.31 -13.44
N SER A 49 18.74 10.84 -12.21
CA SER A 49 19.37 9.65 -11.63
C SER A 49 18.45 8.84 -10.71
N ILE A 50 18.85 7.58 -10.47
CA ILE A 50 18.16 6.68 -9.54
C ILE A 50 18.34 7.16 -8.09
N GLU A 51 19.49 7.75 -7.79
CA GLU A 51 19.84 8.28 -6.48
C GLU A 51 18.93 9.44 -6.09
N GLU A 52 18.65 10.32 -7.05
CA GLU A 52 17.77 11.47 -6.88
C GLU A 52 16.32 11.05 -6.60
N ILE A 53 15.75 10.16 -7.43
CA ILE A 53 14.39 9.65 -7.20
C ILE A 53 14.29 8.90 -5.86
N LYS A 54 15.32 8.16 -5.45
CA LYS A 54 15.35 7.51 -4.12
C LYS A 54 15.37 8.54 -2.99
N ALA A 55 16.15 9.61 -3.13
CA ALA A 55 16.24 10.66 -2.13
C ALA A 55 14.91 11.40 -1.96
N GLU A 56 14.28 11.82 -3.06
CA GLU A 56 12.97 12.47 -3.01
C GLU A 56 11.86 11.52 -2.54
N SER A 57 11.88 10.26 -3.01
CA SER A 57 10.97 9.22 -2.53
C SER A 57 11.03 9.06 -1.01
N LYS A 58 12.24 9.04 -0.45
CA LYS A 58 12.47 8.93 0.99
C LYS A 58 11.97 10.17 1.75
N LYS A 59 12.12 11.38 1.19
CA LYS A 59 11.59 12.61 1.79
C LYS A 59 10.06 12.58 1.83
N VAL A 60 9.41 12.21 0.73
CA VAL A 60 7.94 12.09 0.67
C VAL A 60 7.42 11.08 1.70
N LEU A 61 8.05 9.90 1.80
CA LEU A 61 7.64 8.87 2.77
C LEU A 61 7.84 9.31 4.22
N ARG A 62 8.92 10.06 4.51
CA ARG A 62 9.18 10.61 5.86
C ARG A 62 8.23 11.73 6.26
N ALA A 63 7.61 12.40 5.30
CA ALA A 63 6.65 13.46 5.54
C ALA A 63 5.25 12.93 5.91
N ILE A 64 4.98 11.63 5.73
CA ILE A 64 3.72 11.00 6.13
C ILE A 64 3.69 10.90 7.66
N LEU A 65 2.69 11.52 8.28
CA LEU A 65 2.55 11.53 9.74
C LEU A 65 1.84 10.26 10.22
N GLU A 66 2.06 9.91 11.49
CA GLU A 66 1.32 8.81 12.14
C GLU A 66 -0.20 9.03 12.06
N LYS A 67 -0.65 10.28 12.20
CA LYS A 67 -2.06 10.64 12.04
C LYS A 67 -2.59 10.29 10.64
N ASP A 68 -1.81 10.51 9.58
CA ASP A 68 -2.23 10.15 8.22
C ASP A 68 -2.49 8.63 8.11
N PHE A 69 -1.68 7.80 8.79
CA PHE A 69 -1.92 6.36 8.86
C PHE A 69 -3.16 6.01 9.67
N SER A 70 -3.38 6.67 10.82
CA SER A 70 -4.58 6.42 11.63
C SER A 70 -5.85 6.77 10.88
N ASP A 71 -5.89 7.94 10.25
CA ASP A 71 -7.04 8.40 9.45
C ASP A 71 -7.26 7.42 8.27
N TYR A 72 -6.18 6.97 7.64
CA TYR A 72 -6.22 5.96 6.58
C TYR A 72 -6.85 4.63 7.03
N PHE A 73 -6.47 4.10 8.20
CA PHE A 73 -7.04 2.83 8.69
C PHE A 73 -8.54 2.93 8.92
N GLU A 74 -9.04 4.08 9.38
CA GLU A 74 -10.49 4.31 9.51
C GLU A 74 -11.19 4.39 8.16
N ASP A 75 -10.61 5.07 7.17
CA ASP A 75 -11.17 5.10 5.82
C ASP A 75 -11.12 3.73 5.13
N TRP A 76 -10.11 2.92 5.42
CA TRP A 76 -10.02 1.55 4.93
C TRP A 76 -11.16 0.69 5.50
N LYS A 77 -11.45 0.77 6.80
CA LYS A 77 -12.61 0.07 7.40
C LYS A 77 -13.93 0.46 6.74
N LYS A 78 -14.14 1.75 6.45
CA LYS A 78 -15.35 2.23 5.76
C LYS A 78 -15.46 1.64 4.34
N ARG A 79 -14.35 1.55 3.62
CA ARG A 79 -14.31 0.95 2.27
C ARG A 79 -14.66 -0.54 2.28
N TRP A 80 -14.14 -1.28 3.25
CA TRP A 80 -14.51 -2.68 3.44
C TRP A 80 -16.02 -2.83 3.68
N HIS A 81 -16.62 -1.98 4.52
CA HIS A 81 -18.07 -1.98 4.73
C HIS A 81 -18.83 -1.68 3.43
N LYS A 82 -18.39 -0.70 2.64
CA LYS A 82 -19.01 -0.40 1.34
C LYS A 82 -18.96 -1.60 0.40
N CYS A 83 -17.81 -2.27 0.29
CA CYS A 83 -17.65 -3.48 -0.54
C CYS A 83 -18.61 -4.59 -0.13
N ILE A 84 -18.79 -4.81 1.18
CA ILE A 84 -19.76 -5.80 1.70
C ILE A 84 -21.19 -5.40 1.31
N VAL A 85 -21.58 -4.13 1.50
CA VAL A 85 -22.93 -3.63 1.18
C VAL A 85 -23.23 -3.71 -0.32
N LEU A 86 -22.23 -3.50 -1.16
CA LEU A 86 -22.33 -3.60 -2.61
C LEU A 86 -22.08 -5.02 -3.14
N ASN A 87 -21.98 -6.03 -2.27
CA ASN A 87 -21.71 -7.42 -2.65
C ASN A 87 -20.48 -7.60 -3.56
N GLY A 88 -19.42 -6.82 -3.32
CA GLY A 88 -18.20 -6.84 -4.11
C GLY A 88 -18.20 -5.95 -5.35
N GLU A 89 -19.28 -5.22 -5.65
CA GLU A 89 -19.30 -4.21 -6.71
C GLU A 89 -18.58 -2.92 -6.31
N TYR A 90 -18.12 -2.18 -7.32
CA TYR A 90 -17.31 -0.96 -7.19
C TYR A 90 -18.16 0.30 -6.96
#